data_AF-A0A976PSV1-F1
#
_entry.id   AF-A0A976PSV1-F1
#
_cell.length_a   1.000
_cell.length_b   1.000
_cell.length_c   1.000
_cell.angle_alpha   90.00
_cell.angle_beta   90.00
_cell.angle_gamma   90.00
#
_symmetry.space_group_name_H-M   'P 1'
#
loop_
_entity.id
_entity.type
_entity.pdbx_description
1 polymer ?
#
loop_
_entity_poly.entity_id
_entity_poly.type
_entity_poly.pdbx_seq_one_letter_code
_entity_poly.pdbx_strand_id
1 'polypeptide(L)'
;LHPDPNPVNAQDLVEHLMAADAPDMGAASDGDADRNMILGRGFVVSPSDSLAVLAAHAHRVPGYRRGLAGVARSMPTSTAVDRVARSLGIACHETPTGWKFFGNLLDAGQVTLCGEESYGTGSDHVREKDGLWAVLFWLNLVAVTGQSVEELVRGLWREHGRCVYSRHDYEGIPTERADALMAALRDRLGSLAGQTVAGQRIAWADDFCYTDPVDGSVSQRQGIRVVLEDSSRVVFRLSGTGTEGATLRVYLERHEPDPARQDMPVQQALAPLVRLAAELAHIAQHTGMATPTVMT
;
A
#
# COMPACT_ATOMS: atom_id res chain seq x y z
N LEU A 1 -3.16 -25.04 2.03
CA LEU A 1 -3.45 -23.86 1.19
C LEU A 1 -4.12 -22.82 2.07
N HIS A 2 -3.56 -21.61 2.12
CA HIS A 2 -4.14 -20.48 2.82
C HIS A 2 -4.86 -19.60 1.77
N PRO A 3 -6.18 -19.34 1.89
CA PRO A 3 -6.92 -18.57 0.89
C PRO A 3 -6.61 -17.07 1.05
N ASP A 4 -5.44 -16.64 0.61
CA ASP A 4 -4.95 -15.26 0.73
C ASP A 4 -4.25 -14.84 -0.58
N PRO A 5 -4.74 -13.81 -1.29
CA PRO A 5 -4.32 -13.51 -2.65
C PRO A 5 -3.03 -12.69 -2.65
N ASN A 6 -1.91 -13.37 -2.49
CA ASN A 6 -0.58 -12.76 -2.60
C ASN A 6 0.36 -13.68 -3.41
N PRO A 7 1.50 -13.18 -3.92
CA PRO A 7 2.39 -13.98 -4.78
C PRO A 7 2.94 -15.27 -4.12
N VAL A 8 3.02 -15.33 -2.80
CA VAL A 8 3.48 -16.52 -2.06
C VAL A 8 2.39 -17.59 -2.04
N ASN A 9 1.16 -17.21 -1.70
CA ASN A 9 0.04 -18.14 -1.53
C ASN A 9 -0.67 -18.49 -2.85
N ALA A 10 -0.56 -17.64 -3.87
CA ALA A 10 -1.13 -17.84 -5.20
C ALA A 10 -0.05 -18.09 -6.26
N GLN A 11 1.03 -18.79 -5.86
CA GLN A 11 2.17 -19.08 -6.73
C GLN A 11 1.77 -19.78 -8.04
N ASP A 12 0.86 -20.76 -7.99
CA ASP A 12 0.37 -21.48 -9.18
C ASP A 12 -0.22 -20.51 -10.23
N LEU A 13 -0.97 -19.48 -9.78
CA LEU A 13 -1.51 -18.46 -10.67
C LEU A 13 -0.41 -17.57 -11.23
N VAL A 14 0.55 -17.16 -10.39
CA VAL A 14 1.71 -16.35 -10.83
C VAL A 14 2.49 -17.10 -11.90
N GLU A 15 2.84 -18.37 -11.67
CA GLU A 15 3.56 -19.19 -12.62
C GLU A 15 2.80 -19.34 -13.94
N HIS A 16 1.49 -19.56 -13.88
CA HIS A 16 0.66 -19.64 -15.07
C HIS A 16 0.65 -18.33 -15.87
N LEU A 17 0.61 -17.18 -15.21
CA LEU A 17 0.62 -15.87 -15.88
C LEU A 17 2.01 -15.44 -16.37
N MET A 18 3.08 -16.12 -15.93
CA MET A 18 4.45 -15.93 -16.42
C MET A 18 4.81 -16.86 -17.60
N ALA A 19 3.93 -17.82 -17.94
CA ALA A 19 4.15 -18.75 -19.04
C ALA A 19 3.96 -18.09 -20.42
N ALA A 20 4.50 -18.71 -21.47
CA ALA A 20 4.42 -18.18 -22.84
C ALA A 20 2.98 -18.15 -23.40
N ASP A 21 2.13 -19.09 -22.98
CA ASP A 21 0.73 -19.23 -23.37
C ASP A 21 -0.25 -18.60 -22.35
N ALA A 22 0.26 -17.79 -21.42
CA ALA A 22 -0.51 -17.12 -20.40
C ALA A 22 -1.68 -16.29 -20.97
N PRO A 23 -2.82 -16.21 -20.26
CA PRO A 23 -3.90 -15.28 -20.60
C PRO A 23 -3.45 -13.82 -20.40
N ASP A 24 -4.23 -12.88 -20.93
CA ASP A 24 -3.90 -11.44 -20.86
C ASP A 24 -4.03 -10.86 -19.45
N MET A 25 -4.89 -11.45 -18.63
CA MET A 25 -5.15 -11.05 -17.24
C MET A 25 -5.47 -12.28 -16.39
N GLY A 26 -5.00 -12.27 -15.14
CA GLY A 26 -5.35 -13.23 -14.10
C GLY A 26 -5.71 -12.50 -12.81
N ALA A 27 -6.48 -13.17 -11.94
CA ALA A 27 -6.80 -12.65 -10.62
C ALA A 27 -6.98 -13.76 -9.58
N ALA A 28 -6.71 -13.42 -8.32
CA ALA A 28 -6.98 -14.26 -7.15
C ALA A 28 -7.75 -13.48 -6.10
N SER A 29 -8.49 -14.19 -5.23
CA SER A 29 -9.26 -13.63 -4.13
C SER A 29 -9.05 -14.46 -2.86
N ASP A 30 -9.46 -13.93 -1.70
CA ASP A 30 -9.43 -14.66 -0.42
C ASP A 30 -10.73 -15.43 -0.15
N GLY A 31 -10.83 -16.03 1.04
CA GLY A 31 -11.89 -17.00 1.36
C GLY A 31 -13.32 -16.44 1.34
N ASP A 32 -13.51 -15.17 1.68
CA ASP A 32 -14.78 -14.44 1.65
C ASP A 32 -14.88 -13.43 0.50
N ALA A 33 -13.86 -13.42 -0.37
CA ALA A 33 -13.76 -12.67 -1.62
C ALA A 33 -13.77 -11.14 -1.50
N ASP A 34 -13.34 -10.61 -0.36
CA ASP A 34 -13.23 -9.16 -0.15
C ASP A 34 -11.87 -8.60 -0.64
N ARG A 35 -10.85 -9.46 -0.84
CA ARG A 35 -9.54 -9.09 -1.37
C ARG A 35 -9.31 -9.54 -2.82
N ASN A 36 -8.40 -8.86 -3.51
CA ASN A 36 -8.05 -9.12 -4.91
C ASN A 36 -6.55 -8.95 -5.17
N MET A 37 -5.95 -9.92 -5.86
CA MET A 37 -4.67 -9.77 -6.55
C MET A 37 -4.91 -9.76 -8.05
N ILE A 38 -4.28 -8.81 -8.76
CA ILE A 38 -4.41 -8.63 -10.20
C ILE A 38 -3.05 -8.89 -10.86
N LEU A 39 -3.07 -9.66 -11.95
CA LEU A 39 -1.91 -9.93 -12.79
C LEU A 39 -2.25 -9.65 -14.24
N GLY A 40 -1.28 -9.09 -14.97
CA GLY A 40 -1.21 -9.17 -16.42
C GLY A 40 -0.34 -10.35 -16.85
N ARG A 41 -0.36 -10.64 -18.15
CA ARG A 41 0.63 -11.53 -18.77
C ARG A 41 2.05 -11.06 -18.44
N GLY A 42 2.84 -11.88 -17.75
CA GLY A 42 4.21 -11.56 -17.36
C GLY A 42 4.36 -10.44 -16.32
N PHE A 43 3.26 -10.00 -15.69
CA PHE A 43 3.28 -8.76 -14.90
C PHE A 43 2.41 -8.86 -13.63
N VAL A 44 3.00 -8.61 -12.45
CA VAL A 44 2.27 -8.56 -11.18
C VAL A 44 1.95 -7.10 -10.83
N VAL A 45 0.69 -6.81 -10.55
CA VAL A 45 0.25 -5.47 -10.16
C VAL A 45 0.33 -5.34 -8.64
N SER A 46 1.02 -4.32 -8.13
CA SER A 46 0.97 -4.03 -6.70
C SER A 46 -0.43 -3.52 -6.31
N PRO A 47 -0.96 -3.84 -5.13
CA PRO A 47 -2.30 -3.39 -4.72
C PRO A 47 -2.39 -1.85 -4.62
N SER A 48 -1.30 -1.18 -4.25
CA SER A 48 -1.23 0.29 -4.23
C SER A 48 -1.28 0.89 -5.65
N ASP A 49 -0.58 0.30 -6.63
CA ASP A 49 -0.69 0.72 -8.03
C ASP A 49 -2.07 0.39 -8.60
N SER A 50 -2.68 -0.73 -8.19
CA SER A 50 -4.04 -1.12 -8.61
C SER A 50 -5.06 -0.04 -8.27
N LEU A 51 -5.06 0.44 -7.02
CA LEU A 51 -5.91 1.55 -6.59
C LEU A 51 -5.67 2.82 -7.42
N ALA A 52 -4.41 3.15 -7.70
CA ALA A 52 -4.04 4.34 -8.46
C ALA A 52 -4.47 4.25 -9.94
N VAL A 53 -4.31 3.09 -10.59
CA VAL A 53 -4.79 2.86 -11.97
C VAL A 53 -6.31 2.97 -12.04
N LEU A 54 -7.03 2.35 -11.09
CA LEU A 54 -8.49 2.45 -11.00
C LEU A 54 -8.93 3.91 -10.88
N ALA A 55 -8.29 4.68 -10.01
CA ALA A 55 -8.57 6.11 -9.84
C ALA A 55 -8.32 6.91 -11.13
N ALA A 56 -7.16 6.71 -11.77
CA ALA A 56 -6.75 7.45 -12.96
C ALA A 56 -7.70 7.23 -14.15
N HIS A 57 -8.27 6.03 -14.25
CA HIS A 57 -9.12 5.63 -15.36
C HIS A 57 -10.61 5.49 -15.02
N ALA A 58 -11.05 5.86 -13.81
CA ALA A 58 -12.44 5.66 -13.38
C ALA A 58 -13.46 6.27 -14.35
N HIS A 59 -13.19 7.45 -14.90
CA HIS A 59 -14.04 8.11 -15.89
C HIS A 59 -14.30 7.29 -17.17
N ARG A 60 -13.47 6.28 -17.47
CA ARG A 60 -13.62 5.37 -18.61
C ARG A 60 -14.56 4.20 -18.33
N VAL A 61 -14.84 3.89 -17.07
CA VAL A 61 -15.74 2.80 -16.67
C VAL A 61 -17.17 3.33 -16.59
N PRO A 62 -18.18 2.65 -17.21
CA PRO A 62 -19.55 3.17 -17.27
C PRO A 62 -20.16 3.56 -15.92
N GLY A 63 -19.87 2.80 -14.85
CA GLY A 63 -20.33 3.08 -13.49
C GLY A 63 -19.76 4.36 -12.88
N TYR A 64 -18.60 4.82 -13.35
CA TYR A 64 -17.84 5.94 -12.79
C TYR A 64 -17.62 7.08 -13.79
N ARG A 65 -18.36 7.08 -14.90
CA ARG A 65 -18.30 8.11 -15.96
C ARG A 65 -18.55 9.55 -15.47
N ARG A 66 -19.18 9.70 -14.29
CA ARG A 66 -19.43 11.01 -13.66
C ARG A 66 -18.23 11.52 -12.86
N GLY A 67 -17.14 10.76 -12.79
CA GLY A 67 -15.99 11.05 -11.95
C GLY A 67 -16.12 10.46 -10.54
N LEU A 68 -15.10 10.71 -9.72
CA LEU A 68 -15.01 10.30 -8.33
C LEU A 68 -15.22 11.53 -7.44
N ALA A 69 -15.97 11.40 -6.34
CA ALA A 69 -16.08 12.47 -5.34
C ALA A 69 -14.74 12.72 -4.64
N GLY A 70 -14.00 11.65 -4.39
CA GLY A 70 -12.70 11.62 -3.77
C GLY A 70 -12.20 10.18 -3.69
N VAL A 71 -10.97 10.01 -3.20
CA VAL A 71 -10.37 8.70 -2.96
C VAL A 71 -9.89 8.58 -1.51
N ALA A 72 -9.76 7.36 -1.01
CA ALA A 72 -9.11 7.11 0.27
C ALA A 72 -8.13 5.93 0.20
N ARG A 73 -7.08 5.99 1.00
CA ARG A 73 -6.18 4.86 1.25
C ARG A 73 -5.84 4.76 2.73
N SER A 74 -5.49 3.57 3.19
CA SER A 74 -4.92 3.44 4.52
C SER A 74 -3.51 4.03 4.54
N MET A 75 -3.10 4.56 5.68
CA MET A 75 -1.84 5.25 5.89
C MET A 75 -0.60 4.45 5.44
N PRO A 76 -0.52 3.12 5.64
CA PRO A 76 0.60 2.34 5.14
C PRO A 76 0.62 2.14 3.63
N THR A 77 -0.52 2.30 2.96
CA THR A 77 -0.64 2.12 1.51
C THR A 77 0.17 3.18 0.79
N SER A 78 0.83 2.77 -0.31
CA SER A 78 1.72 3.68 -1.06
C SER A 78 0.97 4.90 -1.56
N THR A 79 1.70 6.00 -1.68
CA THR A 79 1.14 7.29 -2.09
C THR A 79 0.93 7.45 -3.60
N ALA A 80 0.88 6.34 -4.34
CA ALA A 80 0.59 6.33 -5.77
C ALA A 80 -0.77 7.01 -6.07
N VAL A 81 -1.82 6.68 -5.31
CA VAL A 81 -3.15 7.25 -5.51
C VAL A 81 -3.22 8.74 -5.16
N ASP A 82 -2.40 9.23 -4.23
CA ASP A 82 -2.33 10.67 -3.87
C ASP A 82 -1.88 11.52 -5.06
N ARG A 83 -0.98 10.98 -5.88
CA ARG A 83 -0.47 11.65 -7.08
C ARG A 83 -1.54 11.75 -8.15
N VAL A 84 -2.32 10.68 -8.31
CA VAL A 84 -3.49 10.64 -9.21
C VAL A 84 -4.59 11.58 -8.72
N ALA A 85 -4.93 11.54 -7.44
CA ALA A 85 -5.94 12.43 -6.87
C ALA A 85 -5.58 13.90 -7.06
N ARG A 86 -4.28 14.25 -6.90
CA ARG A 86 -3.76 15.58 -7.16
C ARG A 86 -3.91 15.98 -8.64
N SER A 87 -3.61 15.08 -9.59
CA SER A 87 -3.76 15.40 -11.02
C SER A 87 -5.23 15.55 -11.44
N LEU A 88 -6.13 14.80 -10.80
CA LEU A 88 -7.58 14.88 -11.02
C LEU A 88 -8.25 16.05 -10.29
N GLY A 89 -7.55 16.70 -9.36
CA GLY A 89 -8.12 17.79 -8.54
C GLY A 89 -9.18 17.32 -7.55
N ILE A 90 -9.09 16.08 -7.06
CA ILE A 90 -10.04 15.48 -6.09
C ILE A 90 -9.37 15.25 -4.73
N ALA A 91 -10.17 15.10 -3.67
CA ALA A 91 -9.66 14.82 -2.33
C ALA A 91 -9.04 13.41 -2.25
N CYS A 92 -7.96 13.28 -1.48
CA CYS A 92 -7.36 12.00 -1.11
C CYS A 92 -7.26 11.91 0.41
N HIS A 93 -8.03 11.01 1.02
CA HIS A 93 -8.06 10.80 2.46
C HIS A 93 -7.07 9.70 2.86
N GLU A 94 -6.17 10.04 3.78
CA GLU A 94 -5.29 9.07 4.43
C GLU A 94 -5.92 8.66 5.77
N THR A 95 -6.33 7.40 5.90
CA THR A 95 -7.01 6.86 7.09
C THR A 95 -6.12 5.87 7.84
N PRO A 96 -6.42 5.50 9.08
CA PRO A 96 -5.79 4.33 9.69
C PRO A 96 -6.21 3.06 8.92
N THR A 97 -5.47 1.97 9.11
CA THR A 97 -5.82 0.66 8.55
C THR A 97 -7.15 0.16 9.11
N GLY A 98 -8.00 -0.36 8.22
CA GLY A 98 -9.30 -0.94 8.56
C GLY A 98 -10.45 -0.22 7.84
N TRP A 99 -11.28 -1.01 7.16
CA TRP A 99 -12.34 -0.52 6.26
C TRP A 99 -13.39 0.38 6.93
N LYS A 100 -13.58 0.27 8.25
CA LYS A 100 -14.52 1.11 9.02
C LYS A 100 -14.32 2.62 8.83
N PHE A 101 -13.07 3.07 8.64
CA PHE A 101 -12.77 4.50 8.43
C PHE A 101 -13.23 4.95 7.04
N PHE A 102 -13.12 4.09 6.03
CA PHE A 102 -13.68 4.39 4.72
C PHE A 102 -15.21 4.38 4.75
N GLY A 103 -15.84 3.48 5.53
CA GLY A 103 -17.29 3.43 5.70
C GLY A 103 -17.90 4.80 6.01
N ASN A 104 -17.33 5.51 6.99
CA ASN A 104 -17.74 6.89 7.33
C ASN A 104 -17.60 7.85 6.14
N LEU A 105 -16.46 7.86 5.46
CA LEU A 105 -16.21 8.73 4.30
C LEU A 105 -17.14 8.42 3.11
N LEU A 106 -17.45 7.14 2.89
CA LEU A 106 -18.38 6.67 1.85
C LEU A 106 -19.82 7.10 2.17
N ASP A 107 -20.24 6.98 3.44
CA ASP A 107 -21.57 7.44 3.89
C ASP A 107 -21.73 8.96 3.80
N ALA A 108 -20.65 9.71 4.04
CA ALA A 108 -20.63 11.16 3.89
C ALA A 108 -20.49 11.63 2.42
N GLY A 109 -20.35 10.70 1.47
CA GLY A 109 -20.14 11.03 0.05
C GLY A 109 -18.83 11.78 -0.23
N GLN A 110 -17.85 11.70 0.68
CA GLN A 110 -16.56 12.37 0.54
C GLN A 110 -15.60 11.61 -0.37
N VAL A 111 -15.76 10.30 -0.46
CA VAL A 111 -14.97 9.44 -1.34
C VAL A 111 -15.88 8.48 -2.09
N THR A 112 -15.44 8.08 -3.29
CA THR A 112 -16.11 7.07 -4.12
C THR A 112 -15.29 5.79 -4.16
N LEU A 113 -13.96 5.89 -4.21
CA LEU A 113 -13.04 4.77 -4.39
C LEU A 113 -12.04 4.71 -3.24
N CYS A 114 -11.79 3.53 -2.69
CA CYS A 114 -10.81 3.35 -1.62
C CYS A 114 -10.10 2.01 -1.68
N GLY A 115 -8.93 1.93 -1.05
CA GLY A 115 -8.16 0.69 -1.01
C GLY A 115 -7.03 0.65 0.01
N GLU A 116 -6.52 -0.55 0.22
CA GLU A 116 -5.44 -0.86 1.15
C GLU A 116 -4.39 -1.72 0.45
N GLU A 117 -3.13 -1.53 0.82
CA GLU A 117 -1.98 -2.34 0.37
C GLU A 117 -2.12 -3.83 0.66
N SER A 118 -3.01 -4.22 1.56
CA SER A 118 -3.34 -5.61 1.88
C SER A 118 -4.31 -6.24 0.88
N TYR A 119 -4.18 -5.92 -0.42
CA TYR A 119 -5.02 -6.43 -1.52
C TYR A 119 -6.52 -6.08 -1.39
N GLY A 120 -6.85 -5.00 -0.70
CA GLY A 120 -8.23 -4.55 -0.49
C GLY A 120 -8.58 -3.39 -1.41
N THR A 121 -9.66 -3.51 -2.19
CA THR A 121 -10.15 -2.41 -3.03
C THR A 121 -11.68 -2.43 -3.03
N GLY A 122 -12.30 -1.25 -3.07
CA GLY A 122 -13.76 -1.14 -3.09
C GLY A 122 -14.24 0.28 -3.40
N SER A 123 -15.55 0.42 -3.55
CA SER A 123 -16.23 1.67 -3.85
C SER A 123 -17.44 1.88 -2.95
N ASP A 124 -18.09 3.02 -3.08
CA ASP A 124 -19.36 3.38 -2.43
C ASP A 124 -20.56 2.47 -2.74
N HIS A 125 -20.42 1.47 -3.63
CA HIS A 125 -21.48 0.50 -3.96
C HIS A 125 -21.85 -0.41 -2.79
N VAL A 126 -20.91 -0.65 -1.87
CA VAL A 126 -21.11 -1.40 -0.61
C VAL A 126 -20.29 -0.74 0.52
N ARG A 127 -20.28 -1.36 1.71
CA ARG A 127 -19.51 -0.92 2.89
C ARG A 127 -18.46 -1.94 3.32
N GLU A 128 -18.00 -2.71 2.36
CA GLU A 128 -16.89 -3.66 2.48
C GLU A 128 -15.94 -3.53 1.29
N LYS A 129 -14.78 -4.18 1.40
CA LYS A 129 -13.93 -4.44 0.24
C LYS A 129 -14.68 -5.40 -0.69
N ASP A 130 -14.38 -5.36 -1.98
CA ASP A 130 -15.04 -6.23 -2.95
C ASP A 130 -14.04 -6.65 -4.04
N GLY A 131 -13.51 -7.87 -3.87
CA GLY A 131 -12.49 -8.40 -4.74
C GLY A 131 -12.99 -8.65 -6.16
N LEU A 132 -14.22 -9.15 -6.30
CA LEU A 132 -14.81 -9.41 -7.62
C LEU A 132 -15.13 -8.10 -8.35
N TRP A 133 -15.63 -7.08 -7.64
CA TRP A 133 -15.82 -5.74 -8.20
C TRP A 133 -14.51 -5.18 -8.76
N ALA A 134 -13.39 -5.33 -8.04
CA ALA A 134 -12.09 -4.85 -8.50
C ALA A 134 -11.63 -5.57 -9.78
N VAL A 135 -11.85 -6.90 -9.86
CA VAL A 135 -11.57 -7.69 -11.06
C VAL A 135 -12.43 -7.22 -12.24
N LEU A 136 -13.73 -7.01 -12.04
CA LEU A 136 -14.63 -6.51 -13.08
C LEU A 136 -14.27 -5.09 -13.53
N PHE A 137 -13.78 -4.25 -12.63
CA PHE A 137 -13.28 -2.91 -12.97
C PHE A 137 -12.07 -3.01 -13.90
N TRP A 138 -11.08 -3.83 -13.56
CA TRP A 138 -9.90 -4.07 -14.41
C TRP A 138 -10.27 -4.63 -15.78
N LEU A 139 -11.19 -5.59 -15.84
CA LEU A 139 -11.70 -6.12 -17.11
C LEU A 139 -12.37 -5.03 -17.96
N ASN A 140 -13.14 -4.12 -17.33
CA ASN A 140 -13.68 -2.96 -18.03
C ASN A 140 -12.57 -2.06 -18.58
N LEU A 141 -11.52 -1.78 -17.80
CA LEU A 141 -10.39 -0.96 -18.26
C LEU A 141 -9.70 -1.60 -19.47
N VAL A 142 -9.38 -2.89 -19.41
CA VAL A 142 -8.78 -3.61 -20.55
C VAL A 142 -9.70 -3.54 -21.76
N ALA A 143 -11.00 -3.79 -21.59
CA ALA A 143 -11.97 -3.77 -22.69
C ALA A 143 -12.15 -2.39 -23.34
N VAL A 144 -12.23 -1.31 -22.56
CA VAL A 144 -12.49 0.04 -23.10
C VAL A 144 -11.24 0.74 -23.63
N THR A 145 -10.06 0.34 -23.14
CA THR A 145 -8.78 0.94 -23.57
C THR A 145 -8.08 0.16 -24.66
N GLY A 146 -8.30 -1.17 -24.74
CA GLY A 146 -7.54 -2.07 -25.57
C GLY A 146 -6.07 -2.23 -25.15
N GLN A 147 -5.69 -1.71 -23.98
CA GLN A 147 -4.35 -1.78 -23.42
C GLN A 147 -4.19 -2.99 -22.52
N SER A 148 -3.00 -3.57 -22.47
CA SER A 148 -2.66 -4.62 -21.50
C SER A 148 -2.60 -4.06 -20.08
N VAL A 149 -2.69 -4.94 -19.08
CA VAL A 149 -2.53 -4.56 -17.66
C VAL A 149 -1.18 -3.89 -17.42
N GLU A 150 -0.10 -4.43 -18.00
CA GLU A 150 1.24 -3.84 -17.90
C GLU A 150 1.30 -2.45 -18.55
N GLU A 151 0.67 -2.26 -19.71
CA GLU A 151 0.63 -0.96 -20.40
C GLU A 151 -0.09 0.11 -19.57
N LEU A 152 -1.19 -0.25 -18.90
CA LEU A 152 -1.93 0.64 -18.00
C LEU A 152 -1.07 1.05 -16.78
N VAL A 153 -0.43 0.08 -16.12
CA VAL A 153 0.42 0.35 -14.95
C VAL A 153 1.68 1.15 -15.34
N ARG A 154 2.34 0.80 -16.44
CA ARG A 154 3.48 1.59 -16.95
C ARG A 154 3.06 2.96 -17.44
N GLY A 155 1.82 3.11 -17.93
CA GLY A 155 1.21 4.40 -18.22
C GLY A 155 1.14 5.28 -16.97
N LEU A 156 0.60 4.74 -15.88
CA LEU A 156 0.56 5.40 -14.57
C LEU A 156 1.97 5.84 -14.12
N TRP A 157 2.97 4.95 -14.22
CA TRP A 157 4.34 5.27 -13.82
C TRP A 157 4.97 6.38 -14.66
N ARG A 158 4.72 6.41 -15.97
CA ARG A 158 5.21 7.49 -16.84
C ARG A 158 4.58 8.84 -16.49
N GLU A 159 3.30 8.86 -16.13
CA GLU A 159 2.57 10.10 -15.85
C GLU A 159 2.82 10.64 -14.44
N HIS A 160 2.91 9.77 -13.45
CA HIS A 160 2.97 10.15 -12.03
C HIS A 160 4.28 9.75 -11.32
N GLY A 161 5.18 9.04 -12.00
CA GLY A 161 6.32 8.36 -11.39
C GLY A 161 5.91 7.06 -10.68
N ARG A 162 6.85 6.13 -10.57
CA ARG A 162 6.61 4.84 -9.89
C ARG A 162 6.77 5.01 -8.38
N CYS A 163 5.78 4.60 -7.60
CA CYS A 163 5.92 4.48 -6.14
C CYS A 163 6.35 3.05 -5.83
N VAL A 164 7.66 2.81 -5.88
CA VAL A 164 8.24 1.49 -5.57
C VAL A 164 7.92 1.17 -4.12
N TYR A 165 7.30 0.02 -3.88
CA TYR A 165 6.72 -0.32 -2.59
C TYR A 165 7.06 -1.76 -2.19
N SER A 166 7.32 -1.97 -0.90
CA SER A 166 7.33 -3.31 -0.30
C SER A 166 6.98 -3.23 1.19
N ARG A 167 6.34 -4.28 1.70
CA ARG A 167 6.08 -4.48 3.12
C ARG A 167 6.91 -5.64 3.65
N HIS A 168 7.60 -5.39 4.75
CA HIS A 168 8.43 -6.36 5.46
C HIS A 168 7.78 -6.68 6.80
N ASP A 169 7.37 -7.93 6.98
CA ASP A 169 6.72 -8.41 8.21
C ASP A 169 7.73 -9.22 9.04
N TYR A 170 7.93 -8.80 10.29
CA TYR A 170 8.74 -9.50 11.30
C TYR A 170 7.78 -10.12 12.31
N GLU A 171 7.53 -11.41 12.15
CA GLU A 171 6.52 -12.16 12.89
C GLU A 171 7.09 -12.85 14.13
N GLY A 172 6.24 -13.13 15.12
CA GLY A 172 6.61 -13.90 16.32
C GLY A 172 7.55 -13.17 17.28
N ILE A 173 7.55 -11.83 17.27
CA ILE A 173 8.38 -11.03 18.19
C ILE A 173 7.74 -11.09 19.59
N PRO A 174 8.51 -11.33 20.67
CA PRO A 174 7.99 -11.18 22.02
C PRO A 174 7.37 -9.79 22.22
N THR A 175 6.10 -9.72 22.64
CA THR A 175 5.32 -8.46 22.69
C THR A 175 6.04 -7.35 23.44
N GLU A 176 6.67 -7.65 24.58
CA GLU A 176 7.47 -6.70 25.36
C GLU A 176 8.61 -6.04 24.54
N ARG A 177 9.27 -6.81 23.66
CA ARG A 177 10.36 -6.33 22.82
C ARG A 177 9.85 -5.48 21.67
N ALA A 178 8.72 -5.87 21.08
CA ALA A 178 8.08 -5.13 20.02
C ALA A 178 7.51 -3.78 20.51
N ASP A 179 6.91 -3.78 21.70
CA ASP A 179 6.45 -2.57 22.38
C ASP A 179 7.63 -1.66 22.74
N ALA A 180 8.73 -2.23 23.25
CA ALA A 180 9.94 -1.47 23.54
C ALA A 180 10.55 -0.81 22.30
N LEU A 181 10.55 -1.49 21.15
CA LEU A 181 10.98 -0.91 19.86
C LEU A 181 10.13 0.31 19.50
N MET A 182 8.79 0.16 19.53
CA MET A 182 7.89 1.23 19.16
C MET A 182 7.95 2.41 20.15
N ALA A 183 8.14 2.13 21.45
CA ALA A 183 8.36 3.16 22.47
C ALA A 183 9.66 3.94 22.21
N ALA A 184 10.78 3.23 21.97
CA ALA A 184 12.07 3.87 21.69
C ALA A 184 12.04 4.75 20.42
N LEU A 185 11.31 4.31 19.38
CA LEU A 185 11.06 5.14 18.20
C LEU A 185 10.24 6.39 18.55
N ARG A 186 9.14 6.24 19.30
CA ARG A 186 8.27 7.36 19.72
C ARG A 186 9.03 8.41 20.51
N ASP A 187 9.86 7.98 21.45
CA ASP A 187 10.65 8.89 22.30
C ASP A 187 11.62 9.76 21.49
N ARG A 188 12.05 9.29 20.32
CA ARG A 188 12.97 10.00 19.44
C ARG A 188 12.28 10.91 18.42
N LEU A 189 10.97 10.77 18.17
CA LEU A 189 10.26 11.42 17.06
C LEU A 189 10.52 12.93 16.97
N GLY A 190 10.45 13.63 18.11
CA GLY A 190 10.64 15.08 18.18
C GLY A 190 12.03 15.57 17.76
N SER A 191 13.01 14.66 17.63
CA SER A 191 14.38 14.98 17.24
C SER A 191 14.74 14.51 15.82
N LEU A 192 13.92 13.69 15.15
CA LEU A 192 14.31 13.01 13.91
C LEU A 192 14.38 13.95 12.69
N ALA A 193 13.56 15.00 12.66
CA ALA A 193 13.54 15.94 11.54
C ALA A 193 14.92 16.58 11.33
N GLY A 194 15.43 16.54 10.10
CA GLY A 194 16.73 17.06 9.71
C GLY A 194 17.92 16.14 9.99
N GLN A 195 17.74 15.01 10.68
CA GLN A 195 18.79 14.02 10.87
C GLN A 195 19.05 13.21 9.60
N THR A 196 20.28 12.74 9.46
CA THR A 196 20.67 11.78 8.42
C THR A 196 20.95 10.43 9.06
N VAL A 197 20.23 9.39 8.63
CA VAL A 197 20.39 8.00 9.11
C VAL A 197 20.56 7.10 7.88
N ALA A 198 21.51 6.16 7.89
CA ALA A 198 21.87 5.35 6.73
C ALA A 198 22.08 6.14 5.40
N GLY A 199 22.55 7.40 5.50
CA GLY A 199 22.72 8.30 4.36
C GLY A 199 21.42 8.89 3.79
N GLN A 200 20.28 8.69 4.46
CA GLN A 200 18.97 9.23 4.10
C GLN A 200 18.60 10.37 5.04
N ARG A 201 18.19 11.52 4.49
CA ARG A 201 17.84 12.72 5.27
C ARG A 201 16.34 12.76 5.55
N ILE A 202 15.99 12.79 6.83
CA ILE A 202 14.60 12.79 7.29
C ILE A 202 14.03 14.20 7.21
N ALA A 203 12.94 14.37 6.46
CA ALA A 203 12.21 15.63 6.39
C ALA A 203 11.35 15.81 7.64
N TRP A 204 10.56 14.79 8.00
CA TRP A 204 9.74 14.78 9.21
C TRP A 204 9.42 13.35 9.64
N ALA A 205 9.02 13.21 10.90
CA ALA A 205 8.51 11.96 11.45
C ALA A 205 7.42 12.24 12.48
N ASP A 206 6.39 11.39 12.52
CA ASP A 206 5.28 11.50 13.48
C ASP A 206 4.73 10.13 13.87
N ASP A 207 3.84 10.11 14.86
CA ASP A 207 2.99 8.95 15.16
C ASP A 207 1.58 9.27 14.68
N PHE A 208 1.14 8.56 13.65
CA PHE A 208 -0.05 8.89 12.90
C PHE A 208 -1.28 8.96 13.80
N CYS A 209 -1.98 10.09 13.72
CA CYS A 209 -3.21 10.38 14.42
C CYS A 209 -4.25 10.81 13.39
N TYR A 210 -5.43 10.20 13.47
CA TYR A 210 -6.54 10.49 12.57
C TYR A 210 -7.72 11.02 13.38
N THR A 211 -8.26 12.16 12.96
CA THR A 211 -9.56 12.65 13.43
C THR A 211 -10.56 12.41 12.31
N ASP A 212 -11.56 11.59 12.55
CA ASP A 212 -12.57 11.27 11.55
C ASP A 212 -13.41 12.52 11.24
N PRO A 213 -13.53 12.92 9.96
CA PRO A 213 -14.21 14.15 9.59
C PRO A 213 -15.73 14.03 9.65
N VAL A 214 -16.28 12.84 9.88
CA VAL A 214 -17.72 12.56 9.93
C VAL A 214 -18.21 12.46 11.37
N ASP A 215 -17.56 11.62 12.18
CA ASP A 215 -17.98 11.36 13.57
C ASP A 215 -17.13 12.09 14.63
N GLY A 216 -16.02 12.71 14.25
CA GLY A 216 -15.12 13.45 15.15
C GLY A 216 -14.28 12.56 16.07
N SER A 217 -14.35 11.24 15.94
CA SER A 217 -13.54 10.31 16.74
C SER A 217 -12.05 10.45 16.42
N VAL A 218 -11.21 10.26 17.44
CA VAL A 218 -9.75 10.39 17.32
C VAL A 218 -9.08 9.05 17.53
N SER A 219 -8.37 8.59 16.50
CA SER A 219 -7.53 7.38 16.54
C SER A 219 -6.06 7.78 16.60
N GLN A 220 -5.45 7.64 17.77
CA GLN A 220 -4.04 7.95 18.01
C GLN A 220 -3.16 6.71 17.83
N ARG A 221 -1.84 6.92 17.66
CA ARG A 221 -0.82 5.86 17.68
C ARG A 221 -1.00 4.79 16.61
N GLN A 222 -1.47 5.19 15.42
CA GLN A 222 -1.85 4.27 14.35
C GLN A 222 -0.66 3.77 13.51
N GLY A 223 0.53 4.33 13.74
CA GLY A 223 1.78 3.91 13.12
C GLY A 223 2.76 5.07 13.04
N ILE A 224 4.04 4.77 13.21
CA ILE A 224 5.10 5.78 13.13
C ILE A 224 5.48 5.96 11.66
N ARG A 225 5.48 7.21 11.18
CA ARG A 225 5.84 7.54 9.81
C ARG A 225 7.14 8.33 9.82
N VAL A 226 8.02 8.01 8.89
CA VAL A 226 9.27 8.71 8.64
C VAL A 226 9.29 9.05 7.17
N VAL A 227 9.31 10.33 6.86
CA VAL A 227 9.29 10.83 5.48
C VAL A 227 10.59 11.57 5.20
N LEU A 228 11.17 11.26 4.06
CA LEU A 228 12.45 11.78 3.61
C LEU A 228 12.28 13.00 2.71
N GLU A 229 13.35 13.76 2.49
CA GLU A 229 13.33 14.96 1.65
C GLU A 229 12.99 14.68 0.17
N ASP A 230 13.27 13.46 -0.31
CA ASP A 230 12.91 13.00 -1.66
C ASP A 230 11.47 12.47 -1.75
N SER A 231 10.66 12.65 -0.71
CA SER A 231 9.29 12.12 -0.57
C SER A 231 9.19 10.59 -0.44
N SER A 232 10.31 9.88 -0.31
CA SER A 232 10.32 8.48 0.13
C SER A 232 9.87 8.39 1.59
N ARG A 233 9.38 7.21 1.99
CA ARG A 233 8.81 7.00 3.32
C ARG A 233 9.04 5.59 3.85
N VAL A 234 9.15 5.53 5.17
CA VAL A 234 9.16 4.32 5.98
C VAL A 234 8.05 4.43 7.02
N VAL A 235 7.22 3.41 7.13
CA VAL A 235 6.17 3.34 8.15
C VAL A 235 6.38 2.11 9.02
N PHE A 236 6.24 2.26 10.33
CA PHE A 236 6.30 1.18 11.31
C PHE A 236 4.93 1.00 11.97
N ARG A 237 4.41 -0.23 11.95
CA ARG A 237 3.19 -0.60 12.68
C ARG A 237 3.38 -1.90 13.42
N LEU A 238 2.74 -1.98 14.57
CA LEU A 238 2.61 -3.23 15.31
C LEU A 238 1.21 -3.81 15.08
N SER A 239 1.14 -5.12 14.87
CA SER A 239 -0.11 -5.86 14.71
C SER A 239 -0.05 -7.20 15.45
N GLY A 240 -1.23 -7.76 15.75
CA GLY A 240 -1.36 -9.12 16.28
C GLY A 240 -0.66 -9.36 17.62
N THR A 241 -0.95 -8.59 18.68
CA THR A 241 -0.32 -8.75 20.02
C THR A 241 -0.87 -9.93 20.83
N GLY A 242 -1.23 -11.03 20.16
CA GLY A 242 -1.89 -12.21 20.74
C GLY A 242 -0.91 -13.26 21.30
N THR A 243 -1.39 -14.51 21.43
CA THR A 243 -0.65 -15.63 22.02
C THR A 243 0.59 -16.07 21.24
N GLU A 244 0.70 -15.72 19.96
CA GLU A 244 1.81 -16.11 19.07
C GLU A 244 2.92 -15.04 18.98
N GLY A 245 2.84 -13.98 19.80
CA GLY A 245 3.75 -12.83 19.74
C GLY A 245 3.27 -11.77 18.76
N ALA A 246 3.92 -10.61 18.78
CA ALA A 246 3.57 -9.46 17.96
C ALA A 246 4.25 -9.50 16.59
N THR A 247 3.62 -8.87 15.60
CA THR A 247 4.18 -8.69 14.25
C THR A 247 4.49 -7.22 14.01
N LEU A 248 5.77 -6.90 13.81
CA LEU A 248 6.21 -5.59 13.32
C LEU A 248 6.11 -5.58 11.80
N ARG A 249 5.32 -4.66 11.26
CA ARG A 249 5.19 -4.40 9.83
C ARG A 249 5.95 -3.13 9.48
N VAL A 250 6.89 -3.23 8.56
CA VAL A 250 7.67 -2.12 8.04
C VAL A 250 7.32 -1.91 6.57
N TYR A 251 6.72 -0.76 6.26
CA TYR A 251 6.31 -0.41 4.91
C TYR A 251 7.33 0.56 4.33
N LEU A 252 7.79 0.27 3.12
CA LEU A 252 8.87 0.98 2.46
C LEU A 252 8.34 1.50 1.13
N GLU A 253 8.42 2.80 0.92
CA GLU A 253 8.03 3.42 -0.35
C GLU A 253 9.09 4.41 -0.82
N ARG A 254 9.49 4.28 -2.08
CA ARG A 254 10.34 5.24 -2.78
C ARG A 254 9.65 5.72 -4.06
N HIS A 255 9.62 7.03 -4.26
CA HIS A 255 9.15 7.61 -5.52
C HIS A 255 10.29 7.67 -6.53
N GLU A 256 10.08 7.11 -7.72
CA GLU A 256 11.00 7.19 -8.85
C GLU A 256 10.32 7.90 -10.04
N PRO A 257 10.56 9.21 -10.19
CA PRO A 257 9.97 9.99 -11.27
C PRO A 257 10.65 9.77 -12.62
N ASP A 258 11.87 9.23 -12.66
CA ASP A 258 12.63 9.05 -13.90
C ASP A 258 12.29 7.72 -14.59
N PRO A 259 11.66 7.73 -15.79
CA PRO A 259 11.28 6.52 -16.51
C PRO A 259 12.44 5.56 -16.76
N ALA A 260 13.68 6.05 -16.91
CA ALA A 260 14.84 5.19 -17.14
C ALA A 260 15.23 4.34 -15.91
N ARG A 261 14.73 4.70 -14.72
CA ARG A 261 15.01 4.02 -13.44
C ARG A 261 13.80 3.28 -12.88
N GLN A 262 12.63 3.38 -13.52
CA GLN A 262 11.39 2.78 -13.03
C GLN A 262 11.39 1.25 -13.07
N ASP A 263 12.22 0.61 -13.90
CA ASP A 263 12.30 -0.85 -14.00
C ASP A 263 13.30 -1.49 -13.01
N MET A 264 13.92 -0.70 -12.13
CA MET A 264 14.81 -1.25 -11.11
C MET A 264 14.06 -2.29 -10.26
N PRO A 265 14.67 -3.47 -9.99
CA PRO A 265 14.08 -4.47 -9.09
C PRO A 265 13.71 -3.86 -7.73
N VAL A 266 12.51 -4.17 -7.24
CA VAL A 266 11.90 -3.53 -6.04
C VAL A 266 12.86 -3.53 -4.85
N GLN A 267 13.42 -4.70 -4.51
CA GLN A 267 14.32 -4.84 -3.35
C GLN A 267 15.65 -4.09 -3.54
N GLN A 268 16.14 -3.95 -4.78
CA GLN A 268 17.32 -3.14 -5.07
C GLN A 268 17.01 -1.64 -4.91
N ALA A 269 15.87 -1.19 -5.42
CA ALA A 269 15.44 0.20 -5.33
C ALA A 269 15.17 0.65 -3.88
N LEU A 270 14.68 -0.26 -3.04
CA LEU A 270 14.32 -0.02 -1.64
C LEU A 270 15.46 -0.31 -0.65
N ALA A 271 16.58 -0.89 -1.08
CA ALA A 271 17.71 -1.22 -0.20
C ALA A 271 18.19 -0.05 0.70
N PRO A 272 18.23 1.23 0.24
CA PRO A 272 18.53 2.35 1.13
C PRO A 272 17.51 2.53 2.27
N LEU A 273 16.21 2.37 1.98
CA LEU A 273 15.15 2.50 2.97
C LEU A 273 15.13 1.32 3.94
N VAL A 274 15.45 0.10 3.48
CA VAL A 274 15.61 -1.06 4.35
C VAL A 274 16.70 -0.81 5.40
N ARG A 275 17.86 -0.29 4.98
CA ARG A 275 18.96 0.06 5.91
C ARG A 275 18.56 1.17 6.88
N LEU A 276 17.95 2.24 6.36
CA LEU A 276 17.38 3.31 7.18
C LEU A 276 16.44 2.76 8.25
N ALA A 277 15.49 1.91 7.86
CA ALA A 277 14.50 1.36 8.79
C ALA A 277 15.14 0.48 9.87
N ALA A 278 16.08 -0.39 9.47
CA ALA A 278 16.80 -1.26 10.38
C ALA A 278 17.65 -0.49 11.40
N GLU A 279 18.39 0.53 10.95
CA GLU A 279 19.22 1.38 11.81
C GLU A 279 18.37 2.27 12.72
N LEU A 280 17.34 2.91 12.17
CA LEU A 280 16.51 3.87 12.90
C LEU A 280 15.74 3.21 14.04
N ALA A 281 15.13 2.06 13.77
CA ALA A 281 14.33 1.32 14.73
C ALA A 281 15.10 0.28 15.54
N HIS A 282 16.41 0.14 15.29
CA HIS A 282 17.25 -0.89 15.91
C HIS A 282 16.60 -2.28 15.85
N ILE A 283 16.02 -2.65 14.69
CA ILE A 283 15.13 -3.81 14.54
C ILE A 283 15.81 -5.07 15.08
N ALA A 284 17.01 -5.40 14.59
CA ALA A 284 17.73 -6.60 15.02
C ALA A 284 18.05 -6.63 16.52
N GLN A 285 18.30 -5.48 17.14
CA GLN A 285 18.59 -5.41 18.58
C GLN A 285 17.34 -5.71 19.42
N HIS A 286 16.18 -5.19 19.02
CA HIS A 286 14.92 -5.43 19.72
C HIS A 286 14.35 -6.81 19.42
N THR A 287 14.31 -7.22 18.16
CA THR A 287 13.60 -8.43 17.73
C THR A 287 14.49 -9.67 17.74
N GLY A 288 15.82 -9.50 17.64
CA GLY A 288 16.76 -10.59 17.36
C GLY A 288 16.79 -11.04 15.90
N MET A 289 16.05 -10.36 15.00
CA MET A 289 15.86 -10.76 13.61
C MET A 289 16.67 -9.84 12.68
N ALA A 290 17.54 -10.44 11.86
CA ALA A 290 18.33 -9.69 10.86
C ALA A 290 17.54 -9.40 9.57
N THR A 291 16.54 -10.22 9.26
CA THR A 291 15.71 -10.14 8.05
C THR A 291 14.24 -10.34 8.41
N PRO A 292 13.29 -9.81 7.63
CA PRO A 292 11.87 -10.07 7.84
C PRO A 292 11.53 -11.54 7.58
N THR A 293 10.44 -12.01 8.19
CA THR A 293 9.85 -13.34 7.96
C THR A 293 9.19 -13.39 6.57
N VAL A 294 8.48 -12.31 6.20
CA VAL A 294 7.76 -12.19 4.94
C VAL A 294 8.06 -10.85 4.28
N MET A 295 8.23 -10.86 2.96
CA MET A 295 8.34 -9.66 2.13
C MET A 295 7.27 -9.72 1.04
N THR A 296 6.46 -8.66 0.95
CA THR A 296 5.40 -8.49 -0.06
C THR A 296 5.57 -7.20 -0.84
#